data_AF-A0AAW1T1C8-F1
#
_entry.id   AF-A0AAW1T1C8-F1
#
_cell.length_a   1.000
_cell.length_b   1.000
_cell.length_c   1.000
_cell.angle_alpha   90.00
_cell.angle_beta   90.00
_cell.angle_gamma   90.00
#
_symmetry.space_group_name_H-M   'P 1'
#
loop_
_entity.id
_entity.type
_entity.pdbx_description
1 polymer ?
#
loop_
_entity_poly.entity_id
_entity_poly.type
_entity_poly.pdbx_seq_one_letter_code
_entity_poly.pdbx_strand_id
1 'polypeptide(L)'
;MDLLSYSSTVSAAVQLVLKGCIHFTSFQFRPYFGIKDFRITQCGRPAEPVFQSSRILLTSSLWDIILGRQFHVVIEGAEVNCLMNDSGLLHIVRLLQDIGYMQETVASDSKRPDFVIGGERVEVTQYEVAKPTFRADVRVLTAHLVIADGTILLPSDAAAVLGAQAAFFVAIGAANIRRHADDVEGEYDCSWLTCPPMPPAASTIGKLGFPMLGEVKSDGLQATLRCWRTRNGLLLQEPVKARLRLTEALTTCCLAKITPMLQYVAKIKDARDIVCELTPLDMQWPCETIALRFEPMRLFLHCRKLLKSLLHVVSRDQVELIKAGVLEAWTSGVEAQWWREGFIESHRIDIVVGMDLQNKRRMHCAMWGRVSTAHDNAMDMTLGLPADTLAVYGIKDLPKEFMLDIKVSGTAQNPHVDWPRAVGQLGKLYAHRMLDQAHPLFQMLNPFKRNSSSAQQQQQQMAHGKPPSADPLSDSPKHSDVVMDLRPPPPTLPLPWDAFQETEPADKPQGRAP
;
A
#
# COMPACT_ATOMS: atom_id res chain seq x y z
N MET A 1 -0.81 -6.24 3.97
CA MET A 1 -0.19 -6.35 5.31
C MET A 1 -0.42 -7.68 5.98
N ASP A 2 -1.57 -8.33 5.76
CA ASP A 2 -1.79 -9.71 6.21
C ASP A 2 -0.62 -10.62 5.83
N LEU A 3 -0.01 -10.42 4.66
CA LEU A 3 1.21 -11.13 4.22
C LEU A 3 2.51 -10.87 5.00
N LEU A 4 2.71 -9.66 5.54
CA LEU A 4 3.87 -9.34 6.38
C LEU A 4 3.63 -9.72 7.84
N SER A 5 2.39 -9.60 8.33
CA SER A 5 1.98 -10.26 9.56
C SER A 5 2.07 -11.79 9.41
N TYR A 6 1.87 -12.37 8.22
CA TYR A 6 2.10 -13.80 7.94
C TYR A 6 3.58 -14.21 8.02
N SER A 7 4.53 -13.36 7.60
CA SER A 7 5.96 -13.62 7.83
C SER A 7 6.30 -13.63 9.33
N SER A 8 5.76 -12.66 10.10
CA SER A 8 5.91 -12.64 11.56
C SER A 8 5.18 -13.81 12.24
N THR A 9 4.07 -14.27 11.66
CA THR A 9 3.24 -15.41 12.08
C THR A 9 3.96 -16.73 11.88
N VAL A 10 4.64 -16.92 10.74
CA VAL A 10 5.51 -18.08 10.51
C VAL A 10 6.60 -18.05 11.57
N SER A 11 7.33 -16.94 11.72
CA SER A 11 8.36 -16.77 12.77
C SER A 11 7.83 -17.06 14.19
N ALA A 12 6.58 -16.72 14.48
CA ALA A 12 5.99 -16.94 15.77
C ALA A 12 5.47 -18.37 15.97
N ALA A 13 4.97 -19.02 14.91
CA ALA A 13 4.72 -20.47 14.87
C ALA A 13 6.02 -21.26 15.08
N VAL A 14 7.13 -20.81 14.47
CA VAL A 14 8.48 -21.35 14.70
C VAL A 14 8.85 -21.24 16.17
N GLN A 15 8.67 -20.07 16.78
CA GLN A 15 9.02 -19.88 18.19
C GLN A 15 8.10 -20.64 19.15
N LEU A 16 6.83 -20.82 18.80
CA LEU A 16 5.89 -21.70 19.48
C LEU A 16 6.34 -23.17 19.41
N VAL A 17 6.77 -23.63 18.23
CA VAL A 17 7.34 -24.97 18.06
C VAL A 17 8.61 -25.13 18.88
N LEU A 18 9.53 -24.16 18.82
CA LEU A 18 10.78 -24.20 19.60
C LEU A 18 10.52 -24.20 21.11
N LYS A 19 9.60 -23.36 21.61
CA LYS A 19 9.22 -23.35 23.04
C LYS A 19 8.47 -24.62 23.45
N GLY A 20 7.58 -25.13 22.60
CA GLY A 20 6.88 -26.39 22.81
C GLY A 20 7.86 -27.56 22.93
N CYS A 21 8.82 -27.68 22.01
CA CYS A 21 9.88 -28.68 22.06
C CYS A 21 10.74 -28.58 23.34
N ILE A 22 10.96 -27.36 23.87
CA ILE A 22 11.69 -27.13 25.13
C ILE A 22 10.85 -27.50 26.37
N HIS A 23 9.52 -27.43 26.33
CA HIS A 23 8.65 -27.85 27.44
C HIS A 23 8.33 -29.35 27.47
N PHE A 24 8.51 -30.07 26.37
CA PHE A 24 8.43 -31.54 26.32
C PHE A 24 9.74 -32.22 26.79
N THR A 25 10.32 -31.77 27.90
CA THR A 25 11.53 -32.37 28.51
C THR A 25 11.19 -33.42 29.57
N SER A 26 10.38 -34.42 29.21
CA SER A 26 10.21 -35.63 30.04
C SER A 26 9.96 -36.89 29.19
N PHE A 27 10.73 -37.14 28.13
CA PHE A 27 10.67 -38.42 27.42
C PHE A 27 12.06 -38.90 26.97
N GLN A 28 12.21 -40.23 26.96
CA GLN A 28 13.46 -40.97 26.88
C GLN A 28 14.34 -40.66 25.65
N PHE A 29 15.66 -40.69 25.90
CA PHE A 29 16.75 -40.45 24.95
C PHE A 29 16.70 -41.39 23.74
N ARG A 30 16.31 -40.86 22.58
CA ARG A 30 16.72 -41.37 21.28
C ARG A 30 17.57 -40.30 20.57
N PRO A 31 18.62 -40.69 19.82
CA PRO A 31 19.54 -39.76 19.17
C PRO A 31 18.89 -38.91 18.08
N TYR A 32 17.74 -39.35 17.57
CA TYR A 32 16.88 -38.58 16.67
C TYR A 32 15.48 -38.53 17.29
N PHE A 33 14.97 -37.32 17.49
CA PHE A 33 13.64 -37.09 18.02
C PHE A 33 12.73 -36.61 16.89
N GLY A 34 11.63 -37.34 16.70
CA GLY A 34 10.59 -37.01 15.74
C GLY A 34 9.25 -36.90 16.45
N ILE A 35 8.58 -35.76 16.34
CA ILE A 35 7.21 -35.59 16.83
C ILE A 35 6.28 -35.88 15.66
N LYS A 36 5.27 -36.74 15.86
CA LYS A 36 4.20 -36.98 14.90
C LYS A 36 2.92 -36.27 15.34
N ASP A 37 2.14 -35.81 14.38
CA ASP A 37 0.81 -35.22 14.58
C ASP A 37 0.80 -34.07 15.62
N PHE A 38 1.76 -33.16 15.52
CA PHE A 38 1.86 -32.02 16.41
C PHE A 38 0.74 -31.01 16.10
N ARG A 39 -0.01 -30.59 17.12
CA ARG A 39 -1.12 -29.64 16.99
C ARG A 39 -1.04 -28.59 18.08
N ILE A 40 -1.30 -27.34 17.69
CA ILE A 40 -1.51 -26.23 18.62
C ILE A 40 -2.94 -25.74 18.43
N THR A 41 -3.74 -25.88 19.48
CA THR A 41 -5.12 -25.39 19.54
C THR A 41 -5.22 -24.21 20.50
N GLN A 42 -6.20 -23.35 20.28
CA GLN A 42 -6.48 -22.25 21.20
C GLN A 42 -7.24 -22.79 22.43
N CYS A 43 -6.80 -22.43 23.64
CA CYS A 43 -7.48 -22.86 24.87
C CYS A 43 -8.92 -22.32 24.91
N GLY A 44 -9.89 -23.18 25.24
CA GLY A 44 -11.27 -22.79 25.51
C GLY A 44 -12.24 -22.82 24.30
N ARG A 45 -11.79 -23.22 23.11
CA ARG A 45 -12.69 -23.54 21.98
C ARG A 45 -12.37 -24.95 21.44
N PRO A 46 -13.36 -25.84 21.24
CA PRO A 46 -13.15 -27.16 20.64
C PRO A 46 -12.87 -27.12 19.12
N ALA A 47 -12.27 -26.05 18.60
CA ALA A 47 -12.19 -25.75 17.18
C ALA A 47 -10.76 -25.84 16.61
N GLU A 48 -10.70 -25.87 15.27
CA GLU A 48 -9.59 -26.12 14.37
C GLU A 48 -8.19 -25.68 14.88
N PRO A 49 -7.15 -26.51 14.67
CA PRO A 49 -5.80 -26.16 15.08
C PRO A 49 -5.31 -24.89 14.37
N VAL A 50 -4.70 -23.99 15.13
CA VAL A 50 -4.04 -22.78 14.59
C VAL A 50 -2.76 -23.18 13.85
N PHE A 51 -2.11 -24.23 14.34
CA PHE A 51 -0.97 -24.87 13.70
C PHE A 51 -1.09 -26.38 13.82
N GLN A 52 -0.89 -27.10 12.74
CA GLN A 52 -0.78 -28.54 12.71
C GLN A 52 0.43 -28.95 11.88
N SER A 53 1.12 -30.02 12.25
CA SER A 53 2.16 -30.64 11.43
C SER A 53 2.08 -32.15 11.55
N SER A 54 2.26 -32.84 10.42
CA SER A 54 2.33 -34.31 10.40
C SER A 54 3.61 -34.80 11.08
N ARG A 55 4.72 -34.06 10.94
CA ARG A 55 6.03 -34.47 11.45
C ARG A 55 6.98 -33.30 11.71
N ILE A 56 7.64 -33.34 12.86
CA ILE A 56 8.75 -32.45 13.21
C ILE A 56 10.00 -33.31 13.42
N LEU A 57 11.09 -33.00 12.73
CA LEU A 57 12.36 -33.71 12.77
C LEU A 57 13.46 -32.80 13.30
N LEU A 58 14.24 -33.32 14.25
CA LEU A 58 15.45 -32.67 14.76
C LEU A 58 16.68 -33.41 14.23
N THR A 59 17.60 -32.68 13.61
CA THR A 59 18.86 -33.23 13.06
C THR A 59 19.96 -33.38 14.11
N SER A 60 19.80 -32.76 15.28
CA SER A 60 20.79 -32.75 16.36
C SER A 60 20.24 -33.35 17.63
N SER A 61 21.13 -33.87 18.47
CA SER A 61 20.76 -34.40 19.77
C SER A 61 20.32 -33.27 20.71
N LEU A 62 19.49 -33.59 21.72
CA LEU A 62 19.11 -32.63 22.78
C LEU A 62 20.35 -32.02 23.45
N TRP A 63 21.42 -32.80 23.60
CA TRP A 63 22.67 -32.31 24.17
C TRP A 63 23.36 -31.27 23.31
N ASP A 64 23.39 -31.43 21.99
CA ASP A 64 23.94 -30.42 21.09
C ASP A 64 23.14 -29.11 21.17
N ILE A 65 21.81 -29.21 21.27
CA ILE A 65 20.91 -28.06 21.44
C ILE A 65 21.21 -27.34 22.76
N ILE A 66 21.32 -28.08 23.87
CA ILE A 66 21.63 -27.53 25.21
C ILE A 66 23.01 -26.87 25.24
N LEU A 67 23.99 -27.42 24.52
CA LEU A 67 25.32 -26.85 24.38
C LEU A 67 25.37 -25.63 23.44
N GLY A 68 24.23 -25.18 22.90
CA GLY A 68 24.14 -24.04 22.00
C GLY A 68 24.79 -24.28 20.64
N ARG A 69 24.93 -25.54 20.21
CA ARG A 69 25.42 -25.86 18.87
C ARG A 69 24.34 -25.57 17.84
N GLN A 70 24.76 -25.41 16.58
CA GLN A 70 23.79 -25.22 15.50
C GLN A 70 22.99 -26.51 15.30
N PHE A 71 21.68 -26.38 15.13
CA PHE A 71 20.79 -27.51 14.89
C PHE A 71 19.75 -27.17 13.83
N HIS A 72 19.34 -28.18 13.06
CA HIS A 72 18.27 -28.03 12.07
C HIS A 72 16.99 -28.69 12.55
N VAL A 73 15.89 -27.97 12.38
CA VAL A 73 14.52 -28.46 12.54
C VAL A 73 13.90 -28.57 11.16
N VAL A 74 13.26 -29.68 10.84
CA VAL A 74 12.49 -29.85 9.60
C VAL A 74 11.04 -30.12 9.99
N ILE A 75 10.11 -29.31 9.49
CA ILE A 75 8.68 -29.48 9.70
C ILE A 75 8.03 -29.89 8.38
N GLU A 76 7.40 -31.06 8.37
CA GLU A 76 6.67 -31.60 7.22
C GLU A 76 5.16 -31.42 7.43
N GLY A 77 4.43 -31.16 6.34
CA GLY A 77 2.97 -31.05 6.33
C GLY A 77 2.42 -30.00 7.31
N ALA A 78 3.09 -28.85 7.43
CA ALA A 78 2.66 -27.78 8.33
C ALA A 78 1.41 -27.09 7.79
N GLU A 79 0.29 -27.12 8.49
CA GLU A 79 -0.89 -26.32 8.20
C GLU A 79 -0.97 -25.14 9.17
N VAL A 80 -1.01 -23.92 8.63
CA VAL A 80 -1.07 -22.67 9.41
C VAL A 80 -2.41 -21.99 9.15
N ASN A 81 -3.23 -21.83 10.20
CA ASN A 81 -4.49 -21.12 10.09
C ASN A 81 -4.27 -19.61 10.23
N CYS A 82 -4.34 -18.94 9.08
CA CYS A 82 -4.15 -17.51 8.92
C CYS A 82 -5.48 -16.76 8.70
N LEU A 83 -6.61 -17.34 9.11
CA LEU A 83 -7.90 -16.69 9.03
C LEU A 83 -8.09 -15.67 10.17
N MET A 84 -8.92 -14.66 9.92
CA MET A 84 -9.35 -13.71 10.95
C MET A 84 -10.48 -14.31 11.77
N ASN A 85 -10.46 -14.07 13.08
CA ASN A 85 -11.55 -14.42 13.98
C ASN A 85 -12.66 -13.34 13.96
N ASP A 86 -13.71 -13.54 14.75
CA ASP A 86 -14.85 -12.61 14.86
C ASP A 86 -14.46 -11.20 15.33
N SER A 87 -13.27 -11.04 15.92
CA SER A 87 -12.72 -9.74 16.34
C SER A 87 -11.84 -9.06 15.27
N GLY A 88 -11.70 -9.66 14.08
CA GLY A 88 -10.82 -9.17 13.02
C GLY A 88 -9.33 -9.42 13.28
N LEU A 89 -8.98 -10.24 14.27
CA LEU A 89 -7.59 -10.63 14.55
C LEU A 89 -7.29 -12.00 13.94
N LEU A 90 -6.10 -12.15 13.36
CA LEU A 90 -5.64 -13.44 12.89
C LEU A 90 -5.59 -14.46 14.04
N HIS A 91 -6.07 -15.69 13.81
CA HIS A 91 -6.07 -16.75 14.83
C HIS A 91 -4.70 -16.97 15.45
N ILE A 92 -3.65 -16.92 14.64
CA ILE A 92 -2.26 -16.99 15.11
C ILE A 92 -1.86 -15.81 15.98
N VAL A 93 -2.24 -14.57 15.65
CA VAL A 93 -1.91 -13.40 16.48
C VAL A 93 -2.56 -13.54 17.84
N ARG A 94 -3.81 -14.03 17.89
CA ARG A 94 -4.48 -14.28 19.16
C ARG A 94 -3.78 -15.35 19.98
N LEU A 95 -3.36 -16.45 19.35
CA LEU A 95 -2.56 -17.48 20.02
C LEU A 95 -1.27 -16.90 20.62
N LEU A 96 -0.59 -16.01 19.89
CA LEU A 96 0.64 -15.36 20.38
C LEU A 96 0.39 -14.40 21.54
N GLN A 97 -0.76 -13.75 21.57
CA GLN A 97 -1.21 -12.95 22.72
C GLN A 97 -1.52 -13.85 23.91
N ASP A 98 -2.26 -14.94 23.70
CA ASP A 98 -2.68 -15.87 24.76
C ASP A 98 -1.47 -16.53 25.46
N ILE A 99 -0.36 -16.77 24.74
CA ILE A 99 0.90 -17.30 25.31
C ILE A 99 1.85 -16.21 25.85
N GLY A 100 1.42 -14.94 25.85
CA GLY A 100 2.21 -13.80 26.35
C GLY A 100 3.42 -13.45 25.49
N TYR A 101 3.48 -13.88 24.23
CA TYR A 101 4.56 -13.55 23.30
C TYR A 101 4.38 -12.17 22.68
N MET A 102 3.13 -11.83 22.36
CA MET A 102 2.73 -10.46 22.05
C MET A 102 1.97 -9.93 23.25
N GLN A 103 2.42 -8.80 23.80
CA GLN A 103 1.57 -8.08 24.75
C GLN A 103 0.38 -7.56 23.96
N GLU A 104 -0.83 -7.79 24.47
CA GLU A 104 -1.99 -7.02 24.04
C GLU A 104 -1.60 -5.57 24.31
N THR A 105 -1.33 -4.78 23.27
CA THR A 105 -1.29 -3.33 23.41
C THR A 105 -2.72 -2.95 23.73
N VAL A 106 -3.05 -3.02 25.00
CA VAL A 106 -4.32 -2.57 25.55
C VAL A 106 -4.34 -1.08 25.26
N ALA A 107 -4.97 -0.69 24.14
CA ALA A 107 -5.49 0.65 24.00
C ALA A 107 -6.59 0.75 25.07
N SER A 108 -6.21 1.09 26.29
CA SER A 108 -7.01 0.94 27.51
C SER A 108 -8.22 1.85 27.59
N ASP A 109 -8.56 2.55 26.52
CA ASP A 109 -9.73 3.42 26.47
C ASP A 109 -10.37 3.56 25.09
N SER A 110 -9.95 2.77 24.08
CA SER A 110 -10.78 2.65 22.89
C SER A 110 -11.97 1.77 23.26
N LYS A 111 -13.01 2.38 23.86
CA LYS A 111 -14.39 1.99 23.55
C LYS A 111 -14.36 1.60 22.08
N ARG A 112 -14.76 0.36 21.75
CA ARG A 112 -15.08 0.00 20.36
C ARG A 112 -15.74 1.24 19.79
N PRO A 113 -15.17 1.90 18.77
CA PRO A 113 -15.80 3.10 18.32
C PRO A 113 -17.21 2.66 17.91
N ASP A 114 -18.21 3.12 18.65
CA ASP A 114 -19.61 2.97 18.31
C ASP A 114 -19.82 3.90 17.10
N PHE A 115 -19.18 3.57 15.97
CA PHE A 115 -19.50 4.18 14.69
C PHE A 115 -20.76 3.49 14.21
N VAL A 116 -21.88 4.03 14.67
CA VAL A 116 -23.19 3.81 14.07
C VAL A 116 -23.21 4.62 12.78
N ILE A 117 -22.72 4.07 11.68
CA ILE A 117 -23.15 4.48 10.34
C ILE A 117 -24.25 3.48 9.95
N GLY A 118 -25.50 3.78 10.32
CA GLY A 118 -26.68 3.03 9.89
C GLY A 118 -27.25 1.98 10.85
N GLY A 119 -26.62 1.69 12.00
CA GLY A 119 -27.22 0.84 13.05
C GLY A 119 -27.32 -0.66 12.73
N GLU A 120 -26.81 -1.11 11.60
CA GLU A 120 -26.77 -2.53 11.26
C GLU A 120 -25.52 -3.20 11.82
N ARG A 121 -25.72 -4.30 12.56
CA ARG A 121 -24.64 -5.24 12.88
C ARG A 121 -24.15 -5.85 11.57
N VAL A 122 -22.91 -5.57 11.21
CA VAL A 122 -22.26 -6.20 10.06
C VAL A 122 -22.09 -7.69 10.38
N GLU A 123 -22.82 -8.56 9.68
CA GLU A 123 -22.56 -9.99 9.70
C GLU A 123 -21.18 -10.23 9.07
N VAL A 124 -20.30 -10.94 9.79
CA VAL A 124 -18.99 -11.35 9.27
C VAL A 124 -19.26 -12.28 8.10
N THR A 125 -19.00 -11.79 6.89
CA THR A 125 -19.19 -12.56 5.66
C THR A 125 -18.24 -13.74 5.69
N GLN A 126 -18.75 -14.96 5.46
CA GLN A 126 -17.90 -16.14 5.35
C GLN A 126 -16.94 -15.94 4.18
N TYR A 127 -15.65 -15.85 4.47
CA TYR A 127 -14.62 -15.76 3.44
C TYR A 127 -14.42 -17.13 2.81
N GLU A 128 -14.35 -17.17 1.48
CA GLU A 128 -13.87 -18.37 0.80
C GLU A 128 -12.39 -18.58 1.19
N VAL A 129 -12.08 -19.79 1.66
CA VAL A 129 -10.74 -20.13 2.16
C VAL A 129 -9.98 -20.87 1.08
N ALA A 130 -8.81 -20.35 0.75
CA ALA A 130 -7.85 -21.00 -0.14
C ALA A 130 -6.68 -21.58 0.66
N LYS A 131 -6.06 -22.63 0.11
CA LYS A 131 -5.00 -23.41 0.75
C LYS A 131 -3.70 -23.40 -0.08
N PRO A 132 -3.04 -22.24 -0.32
CA PRO A 132 -1.77 -22.23 -1.01
C PRO A 132 -0.70 -23.01 -0.26
N THR A 133 0.19 -23.63 -1.03
CA THR A 133 1.35 -24.32 -0.48
C THR A 133 2.45 -23.32 -0.16
N PHE A 134 3.23 -23.59 0.89
CA PHE A 134 4.35 -22.75 1.24
C PHE A 134 5.58 -23.52 1.71
N ARG A 135 6.72 -22.86 1.54
CA ARG A 135 8.01 -23.24 2.09
C ARG A 135 8.51 -22.12 2.97
N ALA A 136 9.19 -22.46 4.05
CA ALA A 136 9.83 -21.46 4.90
C ALA A 136 11.23 -21.89 5.29
N ASP A 137 12.18 -20.98 5.21
CA ASP A 137 13.53 -21.13 5.77
C ASP A 137 13.72 -20.02 6.83
N VAL A 138 13.91 -20.43 8.07
CA VAL A 138 13.99 -19.53 9.22
C VAL A 138 15.29 -19.80 9.98
N ARG A 139 16.21 -18.84 9.94
CA ARG A 139 17.53 -18.89 10.60
C ARG A 139 17.53 -17.97 11.82
N VAL A 140 17.59 -18.54 13.02
CA VAL A 140 17.51 -17.79 14.29
C VAL A 140 18.60 -18.24 15.24
N LEU A 141 19.54 -17.35 15.55
CA LEU A 141 20.66 -17.65 16.45
C LEU A 141 21.40 -18.93 16.02
N THR A 142 21.19 -20.04 16.73
CA THR A 142 21.76 -21.37 16.48
C THR A 142 20.79 -22.33 15.79
N ALA A 143 19.53 -21.97 15.63
CA ALA A 143 18.51 -22.80 15.01
C ALA A 143 18.34 -22.47 13.53
N HIS A 144 18.24 -23.50 12.69
CA HIS A 144 17.79 -23.40 11.30
C HIS A 144 16.54 -24.26 11.12
N LEU A 145 15.40 -23.61 10.91
CA LEU A 145 14.13 -24.29 10.67
C LEU A 145 13.80 -24.25 9.18
N VAL A 146 13.41 -25.41 8.65
CA VAL A 146 12.90 -25.57 7.29
C VAL A 146 11.49 -26.15 7.33
N ILE A 147 10.56 -25.49 6.66
CA ILE A 147 9.21 -26.00 6.35
C ILE A 147 9.21 -26.35 4.87
N ALA A 148 9.13 -27.64 4.55
CA ALA A 148 9.33 -28.13 3.19
C ALA A 148 8.06 -28.10 2.34
N ASP A 149 6.92 -28.52 2.90
CA ASP A 149 5.64 -28.61 2.17
C ASP A 149 4.50 -28.26 3.14
N GLY A 150 4.42 -26.98 3.49
CA GLY A 150 3.33 -26.46 4.32
C GLY A 150 2.14 -26.01 3.48
N THR A 151 1.03 -25.76 4.16
CA THR A 151 -0.20 -25.18 3.64
C THR A 151 -0.59 -23.99 4.52
N ILE A 152 -0.90 -22.84 3.93
CA ILE A 152 -1.43 -21.68 4.67
C ILE A 152 -2.91 -21.55 4.35
N LEU A 153 -3.76 -21.38 5.36
CA LEU A 153 -5.18 -21.08 5.17
C LEU A 153 -5.35 -19.57 5.05
N LEU A 154 -5.67 -19.08 3.86
CA LEU A 154 -5.81 -17.65 3.57
C LEU A 154 -7.22 -17.34 3.06
N PRO A 155 -7.72 -16.10 3.28
CA PRO A 155 -8.82 -15.58 2.48
C PRO A 155 -8.48 -15.68 0.99
N SER A 156 -9.46 -16.02 0.16
CA SER A 156 -9.31 -16.23 -1.29
C SER A 156 -8.60 -15.07 -1.97
N ASP A 157 -8.94 -13.83 -1.63
CA ASP A 157 -8.30 -12.61 -2.15
C ASP A 157 -6.79 -12.58 -1.86
N ALA A 158 -6.40 -12.90 -0.62
CA ALA A 158 -5.01 -12.91 -0.20
C ALA A 158 -4.23 -14.05 -0.87
N ALA A 159 -4.86 -15.23 -0.99
CA ALA A 159 -4.28 -16.36 -1.72
C ALA A 159 -4.11 -16.06 -3.21
N ALA A 160 -5.05 -15.35 -3.83
CA ALA A 160 -4.96 -14.98 -5.23
C ALA A 160 -3.88 -13.92 -5.52
N VAL A 161 -3.57 -13.05 -4.55
CA VAL A 161 -2.41 -12.13 -4.62
C VAL A 161 -1.10 -12.90 -4.41
N LEU A 162 -1.06 -13.84 -3.47
CA LEU A 162 0.14 -14.63 -3.19
C LEU A 162 0.45 -15.59 -4.35
N GLY A 163 -0.55 -16.29 -4.87
CA GLY A 163 -0.39 -17.38 -5.83
C GLY A 163 -0.52 -18.77 -5.17
N ALA A 164 -0.23 -19.81 -5.94
CA ALA A 164 -0.35 -21.20 -5.48
C ALA A 164 0.81 -21.61 -4.56
N GLN A 165 1.97 -20.96 -4.72
CA GLN A 165 3.19 -21.25 -3.98
C GLN A 165 3.79 -19.99 -3.38
N ALA A 166 4.28 -20.11 -2.15
CA ALA A 166 5.05 -19.06 -1.49
C ALA A 166 6.27 -19.62 -0.78
N ALA A 167 7.39 -18.91 -0.89
CA ALA A 167 8.61 -19.14 -0.15
C ALA A 167 8.85 -17.96 0.80
N PHE A 168 9.07 -18.28 2.06
CA PHE A 168 9.40 -17.32 3.11
C PHE A 168 10.83 -17.56 3.55
N PHE A 169 11.61 -16.49 3.67
CA PHE A 169 12.91 -16.53 4.30
C PHE A 169 12.94 -15.55 5.46
N VAL A 170 13.48 -15.98 6.61
CA VAL A 170 13.67 -15.10 7.77
C VAL A 170 15.04 -15.37 8.38
N ALA A 171 15.91 -14.36 8.39
CA ALA A 171 17.17 -14.39 9.13
C ALA A 171 17.14 -13.42 10.31
N ILE A 172 17.52 -13.93 11.49
CA ILE A 172 17.60 -13.15 12.72
C ILE A 172 19.05 -13.11 13.21
N GLY A 173 19.54 -11.89 13.40
CA GLY A 173 20.91 -11.60 13.84
C GLY A 173 21.88 -11.41 12.68
N ALA A 174 22.89 -10.55 12.89
CA ALA A 174 23.81 -10.12 11.84
C ALA A 174 24.58 -11.28 11.18
N ALA A 175 24.95 -12.32 11.95
CA ALA A 175 25.67 -13.48 11.43
C ALA A 175 24.83 -14.28 10.41
N ASN A 176 23.54 -14.49 10.69
CA ASN A 176 22.65 -15.23 9.80
C ASN A 176 22.31 -14.42 8.54
N ILE A 177 22.19 -13.09 8.67
CA ILE A 177 21.96 -12.20 7.53
C ILE A 177 23.18 -12.20 6.60
N ARG A 178 24.40 -12.11 7.13
CA ARG A 178 25.63 -12.19 6.32
C ARG A 178 25.77 -13.55 5.63
N ARG A 179 25.52 -14.65 6.35
CA ARG A 179 25.53 -15.99 5.75
C ARG A 179 24.54 -16.10 4.59
N HIS A 180 23.34 -15.52 4.73
CA HIS A 180 22.38 -15.47 3.63
C HIS A 180 22.87 -14.64 2.45
N ALA A 181 23.48 -13.48 2.73
CA ALA A 181 24.09 -12.65 1.69
C ALA A 181 25.23 -13.38 0.96
N ASP A 182 25.99 -14.24 1.65
CA ASP A 182 27.02 -15.08 1.04
C ASP A 182 26.42 -16.25 0.23
N ASP A 183 25.27 -16.80 0.66
CA ASP A 183 24.59 -17.93 0.00
C ASP A 183 23.86 -17.50 -1.29
N VAL A 184 23.36 -16.26 -1.35
CA VAL A 184 22.65 -15.72 -2.51
C VAL A 184 23.68 -15.07 -3.44
N GLU A 185 23.92 -15.67 -4.61
CA GLU A 185 24.77 -15.09 -5.66
C GLU A 185 24.23 -13.71 -6.09
N GLY A 186 24.72 -12.65 -5.45
CA GLY A 186 24.32 -11.27 -5.66
C GLY A 186 24.91 -10.32 -4.61
N GLU A 187 25.02 -9.04 -4.94
CA GLU A 187 25.47 -8.01 -4.00
C GLU A 187 24.33 -7.67 -3.01
N TYR A 188 24.13 -8.54 -2.01
CA TYR A 188 23.25 -8.22 -0.90
C TYR A 188 23.97 -7.29 0.07
N ASP A 189 23.67 -5.99 -0.01
CA ASP A 189 24.32 -5.01 0.86
C ASP A 189 23.99 -5.27 2.34
N CYS A 190 25.01 -5.63 3.10
CA CYS A 190 24.95 -5.85 4.55
C CYS A 190 25.55 -4.68 5.36
N SER A 191 25.95 -3.58 4.70
CA SER A 191 26.52 -2.40 5.36
C SER A 191 25.58 -1.79 6.39
N TRP A 192 24.27 -1.86 6.13
CA TRP A 192 23.22 -1.37 7.03
C TRP A 192 23.26 -2.02 8.42
N LEU A 193 23.81 -3.24 8.56
CA LEU A 193 23.95 -3.92 9.86
C LEU A 193 24.88 -3.16 10.81
N THR A 194 25.78 -2.33 10.26
CA THR A 194 26.72 -1.50 11.03
C THR A 194 26.28 -0.04 11.17
N CYS A 195 25.26 0.37 10.40
CA CYS A 195 24.73 1.71 10.45
C CYS A 195 23.62 1.81 11.52
N PRO A 196 23.55 2.92 12.27
CA PRO A 196 22.37 3.15 13.11
C PRO A 196 21.12 3.28 12.23
N PRO A 197 19.94 2.83 12.71
CA PRO A 197 18.69 3.01 11.99
C PRO A 197 18.41 4.48 11.71
N MET A 198 17.91 4.77 10.51
CA MET A 198 17.38 6.08 10.14
C MET A 198 15.95 5.89 9.63
N PRO A 199 14.93 6.51 10.27
CA PRO A 199 15.03 7.42 11.43
C PRO A 199 15.47 6.70 12.72
N PRO A 200 16.02 7.43 13.70
CA PRO A 200 16.33 6.86 15.01
C PRO A 200 15.05 6.32 15.67
N ALA A 201 15.19 5.26 16.46
CA ALA A 201 14.08 4.65 17.18
C ALA A 201 13.36 5.71 18.04
N ALA A 202 12.04 5.87 17.88
CA ALA A 202 11.28 6.67 18.82
C ALA A 202 11.34 6.05 20.22
N SER A 203 11.20 6.88 21.25
CA SER A 203 11.21 6.45 22.65
C SER A 203 10.15 5.38 22.96
N THR A 204 9.06 5.35 22.19
CA THR A 204 7.92 4.43 22.31
C THR A 204 8.24 2.99 21.96
N ILE A 205 9.14 2.74 20.99
CA ILE A 205 9.41 1.39 20.50
C ILE A 205 10.45 0.63 21.35
N GLY A 206 11.17 1.35 22.22
CA GLY A 206 12.15 0.82 23.15
C GLY A 206 13.52 0.57 22.53
N LYS A 207 14.42 -0.05 23.32
CA LYS A 207 15.81 -0.30 22.94
C LYS A 207 15.90 -1.23 21.72
N LEU A 208 16.82 -0.92 20.80
CA LEU A 208 17.19 -1.81 19.69
C LEU A 208 17.73 -3.14 20.23
N GLY A 209 17.19 -4.22 19.70
CA GLY A 209 17.61 -5.60 19.95
C GLY A 209 18.54 -6.07 18.84
N PHE A 210 18.04 -6.92 17.95
CA PHE A 210 18.82 -7.58 16.91
C PHE A 210 18.28 -7.27 15.50
N PRO A 211 19.14 -7.24 14.46
CA PRO A 211 18.70 -7.06 13.09
C PRO A 211 17.94 -8.30 12.59
N MET A 212 17.01 -8.08 11.67
CA MET A 212 16.18 -9.09 11.03
C MET A 212 16.08 -8.80 9.53
N LEU A 213 16.14 -9.86 8.73
CA LEU A 213 15.84 -9.85 7.31
C LEU A 213 14.67 -10.80 7.08
N GLY A 214 13.63 -10.33 6.40
CA GLY A 214 12.51 -11.14 5.94
C GLY A 214 12.37 -11.02 4.43
N GLU A 215 12.17 -12.14 3.74
CA GLU A 215 11.87 -12.15 2.32
C GLU A 215 10.64 -13.02 2.06
N VAL A 216 9.83 -12.57 1.10
CA VAL A 216 8.71 -13.32 0.57
C VAL A 216 8.89 -13.40 -0.93
N LYS A 217 8.80 -14.60 -1.47
CA LYS A 217 8.78 -14.86 -2.91
C LYS A 217 7.65 -15.82 -3.23
N SER A 218 6.70 -15.38 -4.02
CA SER A 218 5.57 -16.18 -4.46
C SER A 218 5.29 -15.93 -5.94
N ASP A 219 4.26 -16.56 -6.50
CA ASP A 219 3.92 -16.39 -7.91
C ASP A 219 3.47 -14.96 -8.24
N GLY A 220 2.83 -14.29 -7.25
CA GLY A 220 2.26 -12.95 -7.39
C GLY A 220 2.94 -11.85 -6.58
N LEU A 221 3.84 -12.18 -5.64
CA LEU A 221 4.46 -11.22 -4.74
C LEU A 221 5.94 -11.52 -4.53
N GLN A 222 6.77 -10.48 -4.60
CA GLN A 222 8.13 -10.49 -4.08
C GLN A 222 8.30 -9.31 -3.14
N ALA A 223 8.74 -9.53 -1.91
CA ALA A 223 8.95 -8.46 -0.96
C ALA A 223 10.14 -8.74 -0.06
N THR A 224 10.79 -7.66 0.39
CA THR A 224 11.94 -7.71 1.27
C THR A 224 11.73 -6.72 2.42
N LEU A 225 11.97 -7.20 3.64
CA LEU A 225 11.85 -6.46 4.89
C LEU A 225 13.22 -6.47 5.58
N ARG A 226 13.79 -5.30 5.79
CA ARG A 226 15.01 -5.10 6.58
C ARG A 226 14.67 -4.27 7.80
N CYS A 227 14.92 -4.81 8.99
CA CYS A 227 14.54 -4.13 10.22
C CYS A 227 15.42 -4.52 11.40
N TRP A 228 15.27 -3.78 12.50
CA TRP A 228 15.74 -4.16 13.82
C TRP A 228 14.55 -4.54 14.69
N ARG A 229 14.63 -5.69 15.35
CA ARG A 229 13.74 -6.00 16.47
C ARG A 229 14.03 -5.03 17.60
N THR A 230 13.00 -4.46 18.19
CA THR A 230 13.12 -3.60 19.39
C THR A 230 12.51 -4.32 20.59
N ARG A 231 12.27 -3.65 21.72
CA ARG A 231 11.51 -4.26 22.83
C ARG A 231 10.05 -4.46 22.44
N ASN A 232 9.45 -3.42 21.84
CA ASN A 232 8.01 -3.32 21.64
C ASN A 232 7.57 -3.53 20.19
N GLY A 233 8.50 -3.68 19.24
CA GLY A 233 8.15 -3.77 17.84
C GLY A 233 9.32 -4.07 16.89
N LEU A 234 9.19 -3.59 15.66
CA LEU A 234 10.19 -3.60 14.60
C LEU A 234 10.46 -2.16 14.17
N LEU A 235 11.72 -1.82 13.93
CA LEU A 235 12.14 -0.57 13.32
C LEU A 235 12.73 -0.87 11.95
N LEU A 236 12.06 -0.43 10.88
CA LEU A 236 12.47 -0.67 9.52
C LEU A 236 13.68 0.19 9.16
N GLN A 237 14.59 -0.40 8.38
CA GLN A 237 15.76 0.28 7.84
C GLN A 237 15.43 1.09 6.58
N GLU A 238 14.47 0.61 5.80
CA GLU A 238 13.96 1.25 4.60
C GLU A 238 12.50 0.84 4.37
N PRO A 239 11.73 1.61 3.58
CA PRO A 239 10.37 1.22 3.22
C PRO A 239 10.33 -0.19 2.64
N VAL A 240 9.29 -0.96 2.96
CA VAL A 240 9.14 -2.30 2.40
C VAL A 240 8.82 -2.17 0.92
N LYS A 241 9.72 -2.64 0.07
CA LYS A 241 9.50 -2.69 -1.37
C LYS A 241 8.90 -4.03 -1.74
N ALA A 242 7.75 -3.98 -2.39
CA ALA A 242 7.03 -5.14 -2.90
C ALA A 242 6.87 -5.02 -4.42
N ARG A 243 7.22 -6.08 -5.14
CA ARG A 243 6.90 -6.27 -6.55
C ARG A 243 5.70 -7.20 -6.64
N LEU A 244 4.62 -6.70 -7.23
CA LEU A 244 3.33 -7.35 -7.32
C LEU A 244 3.06 -7.68 -8.78
N ARG A 245 2.90 -8.96 -9.12
CA ARG A 245 2.42 -9.31 -10.46
C ARG A 245 0.97 -8.88 -10.58
N LEU A 246 0.61 -8.22 -11.68
CA LEU A 246 -0.78 -7.88 -11.91
C LEU A 246 -1.62 -9.14 -12.08
N THR A 247 -2.55 -9.38 -11.16
CA THR A 247 -3.61 -10.38 -11.27
C THR A 247 -4.96 -9.69 -11.16
N GLU A 248 -6.02 -10.32 -11.67
CA GLU A 248 -7.40 -9.80 -11.54
C GLU A 248 -7.80 -9.64 -10.07
N ALA A 249 -7.32 -10.51 -9.19
CA ALA A 249 -7.53 -10.37 -7.75
C ALA A 249 -6.82 -9.14 -7.19
N LEU A 250 -5.59 -8.85 -7.60
CA LEU A 250 -4.88 -7.65 -7.15
C LEU A 250 -5.63 -6.36 -7.56
N THR A 251 -6.14 -6.30 -8.78
CA THR A 251 -6.88 -5.12 -9.26
C THR A 251 -8.19 -4.96 -8.50
N THR A 252 -8.92 -6.05 -8.32
CA THR A 252 -10.25 -6.08 -7.72
C THR A 252 -10.20 -5.89 -6.21
N CYS A 253 -9.19 -6.44 -5.53
CA CYS A 253 -9.13 -6.50 -4.07
C CYS A 253 -8.19 -5.44 -3.46
N CYS A 254 -7.19 -4.96 -4.20
CA CYS A 254 -6.22 -3.97 -3.70
C CYS A 254 -6.36 -2.61 -4.40
N LEU A 255 -6.17 -2.54 -5.72
CA LEU A 255 -6.18 -1.25 -6.41
C LEU A 255 -7.55 -0.56 -6.38
N ALA A 256 -8.64 -1.34 -6.50
CA ALA A 256 -10.01 -0.83 -6.38
C ALA A 256 -10.27 -0.12 -5.04
N LYS A 257 -9.65 -0.58 -3.94
CA LYS A 257 -9.79 0.01 -2.61
C LYS A 257 -9.05 1.34 -2.45
N ILE A 258 -8.07 1.60 -3.32
CA ILE A 258 -7.40 2.90 -3.38
C ILE A 258 -8.15 3.82 -4.33
N THR A 259 -8.60 3.30 -5.47
CA THR A 259 -9.28 4.06 -6.51
C THR A 259 -10.18 3.13 -7.34
N PRO A 260 -11.52 3.32 -7.34
CA PRO A 260 -12.44 2.50 -8.15
C PRO A 260 -12.18 2.59 -9.67
N MET A 261 -11.43 3.60 -10.14
CA MET A 261 -11.03 3.69 -11.56
C MET A 261 -10.04 2.59 -11.96
N LEU A 262 -9.29 2.03 -11.00
CA LEU A 262 -8.32 0.95 -11.22
C LEU A 262 -8.88 -0.44 -10.90
N GLN A 263 -10.18 -0.56 -10.66
CA GLN A 263 -10.82 -1.85 -10.35
C GLN A 263 -10.67 -2.86 -11.51
N TYR A 264 -10.69 -2.38 -12.75
CA TYR A 264 -10.73 -3.23 -13.95
C TYR A 264 -9.53 -3.02 -14.87
N VAL A 265 -8.32 -3.04 -14.30
CA VAL A 265 -7.08 -3.06 -15.09
C VAL A 265 -6.95 -4.42 -15.78
N ALA A 266 -6.98 -4.40 -17.11
CA ALA A 266 -6.85 -5.59 -17.95
C ALA A 266 -5.41 -6.10 -18.03
N LYS A 267 -4.44 -5.18 -18.15
CA LYS A 267 -3.01 -5.47 -18.23
C LYS A 267 -2.18 -4.21 -17.96
N ILE A 268 -0.91 -4.40 -17.61
CA ILE A 268 0.10 -3.34 -17.53
C ILE A 268 0.85 -3.30 -18.87
N LYS A 269 1.07 -2.09 -19.38
CA LYS A 269 1.90 -1.83 -20.57
C LYS A 269 3.34 -1.63 -20.10
N ASP A 270 4.30 -2.19 -20.84
CA ASP A 270 5.75 -2.02 -20.61
C ASP A 270 6.34 -2.66 -19.34
N ALA A 271 5.51 -3.15 -18.41
CA ALA A 271 5.97 -3.82 -17.19
C ALA A 271 5.20 -5.12 -16.90
N ARG A 272 5.88 -6.06 -16.23
CA ARG A 272 5.25 -7.31 -15.74
C ARG A 272 4.72 -7.17 -14.31
N ASP A 273 5.38 -6.33 -13.51
CA ASP A 273 5.13 -6.20 -12.08
C ASP A 273 4.88 -4.72 -11.72
N ILE A 274 4.04 -4.50 -10.71
CA ILE A 274 3.81 -3.22 -10.06
C ILE A 274 4.77 -3.11 -8.88
N VAL A 275 5.47 -1.99 -8.77
CA VAL A 275 6.28 -1.69 -7.58
C VAL A 275 5.44 -0.89 -6.59
N CYS A 276 5.37 -1.40 -5.36
CA CYS A 276 4.67 -0.81 -4.23
C CYS A 276 5.67 -0.63 -3.07
N GLU A 277 5.75 0.57 -2.52
CA GLU A 277 6.49 0.87 -1.30
C GLU A 277 5.53 1.04 -0.14
N LEU A 278 5.82 0.38 0.99
CA LEU A 278 5.07 0.50 2.24
C LEU A 278 5.96 1.15 3.29
N THR A 279 5.55 2.32 3.76
CA THR A 279 6.28 3.14 4.73
C THR A 279 5.45 3.30 6.00
N PRO A 280 5.71 2.49 7.04
CA PRO A 280 5.11 2.70 8.35
C PRO A 280 5.44 4.08 8.91
N LEU A 281 4.52 4.67 9.68
CA LEU A 281 4.76 5.90 10.41
C LEU A 281 6.04 5.75 11.26
N ASP A 282 6.95 6.71 11.14
CA ASP A 282 8.28 6.72 11.77
C ASP A 282 9.13 5.46 11.51
N MET A 283 8.82 4.71 10.45
CA MET A 283 9.44 3.42 10.13
C MET A 283 9.24 2.34 11.20
N GLN A 284 8.17 2.43 11.98
CA GLN A 284 7.94 1.57 13.14
C GLN A 284 6.76 0.62 12.95
N TRP A 285 6.84 -0.56 13.56
CA TRP A 285 5.76 -1.54 13.58
C TRP A 285 5.60 -2.12 14.98
N PRO A 286 4.38 -2.23 15.56
CA PRO A 286 3.11 -1.72 15.02
C PRO A 286 3.07 -0.19 14.95
N CYS A 287 2.24 0.33 14.06
CA CYS A 287 2.01 1.76 13.85
C CYS A 287 0.52 2.02 13.58
N GLU A 288 0.12 3.28 13.74
CA GLU A 288 -1.25 3.72 13.46
C GLU A 288 -1.51 3.94 11.97
N THR A 289 -0.48 4.30 11.21
CA THR A 289 -0.60 4.61 9.77
C THR A 289 0.56 4.03 8.97
N ILE A 290 0.26 3.56 7.76
CA ILE A 290 1.23 3.16 6.75
C ILE A 290 0.96 3.92 5.46
N ALA A 291 1.96 4.64 4.97
CA ALA A 291 1.93 5.22 3.64
C ALA A 291 2.21 4.13 2.60
N LEU A 292 1.35 4.04 1.60
CA LEU A 292 1.45 3.18 0.43
C LEU A 292 1.78 4.06 -0.78
N ARG A 293 2.79 3.67 -1.54
CA ARG A 293 3.16 4.36 -2.77
C ARG A 293 3.35 3.36 -3.90
N PHE A 294 2.64 3.56 -5.01
CA PHE A 294 2.89 2.84 -6.26
C PHE A 294 3.53 3.78 -7.26
N GLU A 295 4.49 3.27 -8.03
CA GLU A 295 5.09 4.02 -9.13
C GLU A 295 4.04 4.38 -10.19
N PRO A 296 4.27 5.43 -11.01
CA PRO A 296 3.42 5.72 -12.17
C PRO A 296 3.31 4.50 -13.08
N MET A 297 2.11 4.18 -13.54
CA MET A 297 1.86 2.97 -14.32
C MET A 297 1.19 3.31 -15.65
N ARG A 298 1.58 2.59 -16.71
CA ARG A 298 0.85 2.53 -17.98
C ARG A 298 0.01 1.26 -17.99
N LEU A 299 -1.31 1.40 -18.17
CA LEU A 299 -2.28 0.32 -18.04
C LEU A 299 -3.24 0.28 -19.21
N PHE A 300 -3.94 -0.83 -19.33
CA PHE A 300 -5.14 -0.95 -20.13
C PHE A 300 -6.33 -1.15 -19.21
N LEU A 301 -7.31 -0.27 -19.27
CA LEU A 301 -8.53 -0.29 -18.46
C LEU A 301 -9.70 -0.84 -19.26
N HIS A 302 -10.47 -1.74 -18.68
CA HIS A 302 -11.77 -2.09 -19.25
C HIS A 302 -12.74 -0.91 -19.09
N CYS A 303 -13.46 -0.59 -20.17
CA CYS A 303 -14.49 0.45 -20.20
C CYS A 303 -15.79 -0.04 -19.52
N ARG A 304 -15.76 -0.14 -18.19
CA ARG A 304 -16.90 -0.54 -17.34
C ARG A 304 -17.75 0.67 -16.94
N LYS A 305 -18.77 0.46 -16.11
CA LYS A 305 -19.82 1.44 -15.77
C LYS A 305 -19.26 2.83 -15.42
N LEU A 306 -18.29 2.92 -14.49
CA LEU A 306 -17.73 4.21 -14.05
C LEU A 306 -17.03 4.95 -15.19
N LEU A 307 -16.06 4.31 -15.85
CA LEU A 307 -15.29 4.91 -16.94
C LEU A 307 -16.19 5.23 -18.15
N LYS A 308 -17.12 4.34 -18.48
CA LYS A 308 -18.11 4.54 -19.55
C LYS A 308 -19.02 5.73 -19.26
N SER A 309 -19.54 5.85 -18.04
CA SER A 309 -20.34 7.01 -17.63
C SER A 309 -19.54 8.30 -17.69
N LEU A 310 -18.28 8.28 -17.25
CA LEU A 310 -17.39 9.44 -17.34
C LEU A 310 -17.19 9.87 -18.81
N LEU A 311 -16.85 8.93 -19.68
CA LEU A 311 -16.68 9.18 -21.11
C LEU A 311 -17.97 9.71 -21.76
N HIS A 312 -19.15 9.23 -21.33
CA HIS A 312 -20.43 9.73 -21.83
C HIS A 312 -20.75 11.17 -21.41
N VAL A 313 -20.42 11.55 -20.17
CA VAL A 313 -20.61 12.92 -19.68
C VAL A 313 -19.69 13.88 -20.42
N VAL A 314 -18.47 13.44 -20.64
CA VAL A 314 -17.42 14.26 -21.20
C VAL A 314 -17.54 14.33 -22.73
N SER A 315 -17.95 13.26 -23.42
CA SER A 315 -18.01 13.23 -24.88
C SER A 315 -19.23 12.47 -25.44
N ARG A 316 -20.05 13.16 -26.25
CA ARG A 316 -21.09 12.51 -27.07
C ARG A 316 -20.50 11.69 -28.23
N ASP A 317 -19.35 12.10 -28.76
CA ASP A 317 -18.78 11.53 -29.99
C ASP A 317 -17.83 10.34 -29.74
N GLN A 318 -17.56 9.95 -28.48
CA GLN A 318 -16.61 8.87 -28.17
C GLN A 318 -17.25 7.47 -28.10
N VAL A 319 -18.37 7.28 -28.82
CA VAL A 319 -19.02 5.98 -28.94
C VAL A 319 -18.04 4.90 -29.44
N GLU A 320 -17.08 5.27 -30.30
CA GLU A 320 -16.08 4.33 -30.82
C GLU A 320 -15.06 3.87 -29.77
N LEU A 321 -14.55 4.78 -28.92
CA LEU A 321 -13.67 4.42 -27.80
C LEU A 321 -14.39 3.50 -26.80
N ILE A 322 -15.69 3.73 -26.57
CA ILE A 322 -16.51 2.86 -25.72
C ILE A 322 -16.68 1.48 -26.35
N LYS A 323 -16.81 1.38 -27.68
CA LYS A 323 -16.92 0.10 -28.41
C LYS A 323 -15.66 -0.75 -28.34
N ALA A 324 -14.47 -0.13 -28.25
CA ALA A 324 -13.19 -0.84 -28.13
C ALA A 324 -13.11 -1.71 -26.86
N GLY A 325 -13.89 -1.39 -25.82
CA GLY A 325 -14.00 -2.17 -24.58
C GLY A 325 -12.78 -2.08 -23.65
N VAL A 326 -11.60 -1.76 -24.18
CA VAL A 326 -10.35 -1.58 -23.45
C VAL A 326 -9.67 -0.29 -23.90
N LEU A 327 -9.22 0.53 -22.95
CA LEU A 327 -8.58 1.82 -23.20
C LEU A 327 -7.21 1.88 -22.53
N GLU A 328 -6.22 2.41 -23.25
CA GLU A 328 -4.93 2.73 -22.62
C GLU A 328 -5.11 3.88 -21.62
N ALA A 329 -4.49 3.76 -20.46
CA ALA A 329 -4.52 4.75 -19.40
C ALA A 329 -3.16 4.87 -18.71
N TRP A 330 -2.84 6.07 -18.25
CA TRP A 330 -1.59 6.39 -17.56
C TRP A 330 -1.94 6.99 -16.21
N THR A 331 -1.32 6.52 -15.15
CA THR A 331 -1.52 7.04 -13.80
C THR A 331 -0.33 7.89 -13.37
N SER A 332 -0.57 8.89 -12.53
CA SER A 332 0.46 9.42 -11.66
C SER A 332 0.95 8.32 -10.69
N GLY A 333 1.95 8.65 -9.86
CA GLY A 333 2.21 7.86 -8.67
C GLY A 333 0.93 7.76 -7.84
N VAL A 334 0.64 6.56 -7.33
CA VAL A 334 -0.53 6.33 -6.48
C VAL A 334 -0.06 6.40 -5.04
N GLU A 335 -0.56 7.37 -4.30
CA GLU A 335 -0.22 7.55 -2.89
C GLU A 335 -1.47 7.41 -2.03
N ALA A 336 -1.37 6.61 -0.97
CA ALA A 336 -2.45 6.41 -0.02
C ALA A 336 -1.91 6.20 1.39
N GLN A 337 -2.72 6.49 2.39
CA GLN A 337 -2.45 6.22 3.79
C GLN A 337 -3.42 5.17 4.29
N TRP A 338 -2.91 4.05 4.77
CA TRP A 338 -3.72 3.03 5.43
C TRP A 338 -3.60 3.18 6.94
N TRP A 339 -4.75 3.38 7.58
CA TRP A 339 -4.90 3.55 9.00
C TRP A 339 -5.34 2.26 9.69
N ARG A 340 -4.85 2.07 10.91
CA ARG A 340 -5.11 0.88 11.74
C ARG A 340 -6.60 0.68 12.02
N GLU A 341 -7.38 1.74 12.08
CA GLU A 341 -8.84 1.70 12.27
C GLU A 341 -9.60 1.16 11.05
N GLY A 342 -8.88 0.77 9.98
CA GLY A 342 -9.47 0.15 8.82
C GLY A 342 -10.02 1.17 7.83
N PHE A 343 -9.28 2.24 7.57
CA PHE A 343 -9.56 3.13 6.45
C PHE A 343 -8.32 3.42 5.62
N ILE A 344 -8.54 3.59 4.32
CA ILE A 344 -7.53 3.93 3.34
C ILE A 344 -7.88 5.33 2.81
N GLU A 345 -6.96 6.26 2.93
CA GLU A 345 -7.08 7.62 2.42
C GLU A 345 -6.14 7.81 1.24
N SER A 346 -6.71 7.89 0.05
CA SER A 346 -5.98 8.16 -1.19
C SER A 346 -5.73 9.66 -1.37
N HIS A 347 -4.49 10.01 -1.68
CA HIS A 347 -4.15 11.32 -2.20
C HIS A 347 -4.63 11.46 -3.65
N ARG A 348 -4.42 12.62 -4.25
CA ARG A 348 -4.77 12.88 -5.66
C ARG A 348 -4.02 11.92 -6.57
N ILE A 349 -4.78 11.10 -7.30
CA ILE A 349 -4.29 10.21 -8.34
C ILE A 349 -4.80 10.75 -9.67
N ASP A 350 -3.90 11.25 -10.51
CA ASP A 350 -4.22 11.68 -11.87
C ASP A 350 -4.20 10.47 -12.81
N ILE A 351 -5.22 10.36 -13.66
CA ILE A 351 -5.42 9.27 -14.62
C ILE A 351 -5.74 9.89 -15.98
N VAL A 352 -4.90 9.61 -16.96
CA VAL A 352 -5.08 10.03 -18.35
C VAL A 352 -5.51 8.83 -19.17
N VAL A 353 -6.70 8.86 -19.75
CA VAL A 353 -7.30 7.76 -20.53
C VAL A 353 -7.39 8.12 -22.01
N GLY A 354 -7.17 7.13 -22.87
CA GLY A 354 -7.43 7.23 -24.30
C GLY A 354 -6.34 8.00 -25.03
N MET A 355 -5.08 7.59 -24.88
CA MET A 355 -4.00 8.12 -25.71
C MET A 355 -4.14 7.62 -27.16
N ASP A 356 -5.10 8.18 -27.89
CA ASP A 356 -5.10 8.09 -29.33
C ASP A 356 -4.04 9.05 -29.86
N LEU A 357 -2.89 8.48 -30.24
CA LEU A 357 -1.75 9.19 -30.84
C LEU A 357 -2.15 10.00 -32.08
N GLN A 358 -3.22 9.63 -32.78
CA GLN A 358 -3.65 10.30 -34.01
C GLN A 358 -4.61 11.47 -33.72
N ASN A 359 -5.56 11.30 -32.80
CA ASN A 359 -6.63 12.28 -32.59
C ASN A 359 -6.41 13.26 -31.45
N LYS A 360 -5.34 13.13 -30.65
CA LYS A 360 -5.01 14.00 -29.49
C LYS A 360 -6.13 14.13 -28.45
N ARG A 361 -7.15 13.28 -28.49
CA ARG A 361 -8.29 13.31 -27.56
C ARG A 361 -7.99 12.43 -26.35
N ARG A 362 -7.30 13.01 -25.38
CA ARG A 362 -7.08 12.39 -24.07
C ARG A 362 -8.09 12.90 -23.05
N MET A 363 -8.57 12.02 -22.18
CA MET A 363 -9.37 12.40 -21.03
C MET A 363 -8.48 12.33 -19.79
N HIS A 364 -8.19 13.47 -19.19
CA HIS A 364 -7.53 13.55 -17.90
C HIS A 364 -8.59 13.64 -16.79
N CYS A 365 -8.47 12.83 -15.76
CA CYS A 365 -9.30 12.88 -14.57
C CYS A 365 -8.42 12.65 -13.34
N ALA A 366 -8.87 13.12 -12.18
CA ALA A 366 -8.17 12.93 -10.92
C ALA A 366 -9.13 12.29 -9.91
N MET A 367 -8.64 11.46 -9.00
CA MET A 367 -9.48 10.93 -7.93
C MET A 367 -8.72 10.86 -6.60
N TRP A 368 -9.42 11.17 -5.51
CA TRP A 368 -8.91 11.13 -4.14
C TRP A 368 -10.06 10.94 -3.14
N GLY A 369 -9.73 10.64 -1.90
CA GLY A 369 -10.70 10.48 -0.81
C GLY A 369 -10.47 9.21 0.00
N ARG A 370 -11.50 8.76 0.71
CA ARG A 370 -11.38 7.73 1.74
C ARG A 370 -12.24 6.51 1.45
N VAL A 371 -11.73 5.33 1.80
CA VAL A 371 -12.42 4.04 1.78
C VAL A 371 -12.32 3.39 3.16
N SER A 372 -13.43 2.96 3.73
CA SER A 372 -13.50 2.24 5.01
C SER A 372 -13.50 0.74 4.77
N THR A 373 -12.39 0.05 5.06
CA THR A 373 -12.28 -1.41 4.94
C THR A 373 -13.09 -2.16 6.01
N ALA A 374 -13.48 -1.49 7.10
CA ALA A 374 -14.28 -2.08 8.17
C ALA A 374 -15.80 -2.16 7.86
N HIS A 375 -16.29 -1.33 6.93
CA HIS A 375 -17.73 -1.17 6.67
C HIS A 375 -18.04 -1.46 5.19
N ASP A 376 -17.97 -2.72 4.78
CA ASP A 376 -18.26 -3.18 3.42
C ASP A 376 -17.51 -2.41 2.31
N ASN A 377 -16.29 -1.93 2.62
CA ASN A 377 -15.51 -1.07 1.71
C ASN A 377 -16.28 0.19 1.25
N ALA A 378 -17.10 0.76 2.13
CA ALA A 378 -17.80 2.02 1.88
C ALA A 378 -16.80 3.14 1.57
N MET A 379 -17.11 3.96 0.59
CA MET A 379 -16.22 5.03 0.12
C MET A 379 -16.88 6.41 0.11
N ASP A 380 -16.06 7.43 0.35
CA ASP A 380 -16.33 8.85 0.13
C ASP A 380 -15.14 9.43 -0.64
N MET A 381 -15.31 9.54 -1.95
CA MET A 381 -14.29 9.97 -2.88
C MET A 381 -14.76 11.16 -3.72
N THR A 382 -13.80 11.86 -4.30
CA THR A 382 -14.03 12.96 -5.22
C THR A 382 -13.33 12.64 -6.54
N LEU A 383 -14.09 12.64 -7.62
CA LEU A 383 -13.62 12.53 -9.00
C LEU A 383 -13.54 13.95 -9.58
N GLY A 384 -12.33 14.41 -9.84
CA GLY A 384 -12.04 15.70 -10.44
C GLY A 384 -11.91 15.62 -11.96
N LEU A 385 -12.55 16.54 -12.68
CA LEU A 385 -12.31 16.80 -14.10
C LEU A 385 -11.56 18.14 -14.26
N PRO A 386 -10.26 18.11 -14.58
CA PRO A 386 -9.45 19.31 -14.72
C PRO A 386 -9.82 20.13 -15.96
N ALA A 387 -9.44 21.42 -15.93
CA ALA A 387 -9.73 22.40 -16.97
C ALA A 387 -9.27 21.98 -18.38
N ASP A 388 -8.15 21.28 -18.50
CA ASP A 388 -7.61 20.80 -19.78
C ASP A 388 -8.54 19.77 -20.44
N THR A 389 -9.08 18.83 -19.67
CA THR A 389 -10.13 17.92 -20.13
C THR A 389 -11.35 18.70 -20.55
N LEU A 390 -11.87 19.58 -19.69
CA LEU A 390 -13.06 20.37 -19.99
C LEU A 390 -12.90 21.24 -21.27
N ALA A 391 -11.70 21.75 -21.53
CA ALA A 391 -11.37 22.52 -22.72
C ALA A 391 -11.43 21.68 -24.00
N VAL A 392 -10.97 20.43 -23.97
CA VAL A 392 -11.10 19.47 -25.09
C VAL A 392 -12.56 19.27 -25.49
N TYR A 393 -13.47 19.38 -24.51
CA TYR A 393 -14.91 19.19 -24.71
C TYR A 393 -15.70 20.49 -24.81
N GLY A 394 -15.02 21.60 -25.11
CA GLY A 394 -15.65 22.86 -25.49
C GLY A 394 -15.88 23.86 -24.35
N ILE A 395 -15.42 23.57 -23.13
CA ILE A 395 -15.40 24.53 -22.01
C ILE A 395 -13.96 25.04 -21.82
N LYS A 396 -13.61 26.05 -22.62
CA LYS A 396 -12.27 26.68 -22.66
C LYS A 396 -12.25 27.87 -21.71
N ASP A 397 -11.07 28.48 -21.56
CA ASP A 397 -10.84 29.73 -20.81
C ASP A 397 -11.09 29.58 -19.29
N LEU A 398 -11.10 28.35 -18.79
CA LEU A 398 -11.08 28.06 -17.35
C LEU A 398 -9.67 28.29 -16.79
N PRO A 399 -9.53 28.72 -15.51
CA PRO A 399 -8.23 28.74 -14.84
C PRO A 399 -7.55 27.37 -14.90
N LYS A 400 -6.22 27.33 -15.04
CA LYS A 400 -5.47 26.07 -15.11
C LYS A 400 -5.70 25.16 -13.88
N GLU A 401 -5.89 25.77 -12.72
CA GLU A 401 -6.17 25.09 -11.44
C GLU A 401 -7.65 24.68 -11.27
N PHE A 402 -8.52 25.05 -12.21
CA PHE A 402 -9.94 24.72 -12.09
C PHE A 402 -10.16 23.21 -12.23
N MET A 403 -10.96 22.68 -11.31
CA MET A 403 -11.37 21.29 -11.30
C MET A 403 -12.88 21.22 -11.04
N LEU A 404 -13.56 20.43 -11.87
CA LEU A 404 -14.95 20.07 -11.60
C LEU A 404 -14.97 18.84 -10.69
N ASP A 405 -15.35 19.06 -9.44
CA ASP A 405 -15.42 18.02 -8.42
C ASP A 405 -16.76 17.29 -8.44
N ILE A 406 -16.69 15.96 -8.61
CA ILE A 406 -17.85 15.07 -8.64
C ILE A 406 -17.75 14.10 -7.47
N LYS A 407 -18.78 14.06 -6.62
CA LYS A 407 -18.80 13.14 -5.48
C LYS A 407 -19.05 11.70 -5.91
N VAL A 408 -18.30 10.79 -5.32
CA VAL A 408 -18.36 9.35 -5.54
C VAL A 408 -18.54 8.66 -4.19
N SER A 409 -19.60 7.87 -4.05
CA SER A 409 -19.95 7.12 -2.85
C SER A 409 -20.28 5.65 -3.19
N GLY A 410 -20.71 4.87 -2.21
CA GLY A 410 -21.03 3.44 -2.39
C GLY A 410 -19.84 2.56 -1.99
N THR A 411 -19.57 1.49 -2.74
CA THR A 411 -18.43 0.59 -2.48
C THR A 411 -17.48 0.56 -3.67
N ALA A 412 -16.22 0.17 -3.44
CA ALA A 412 -15.23 0.05 -4.52
C ALA A 412 -15.72 -0.83 -5.69
N GLN A 413 -16.59 -1.82 -5.43
CA GLN A 413 -17.15 -2.69 -6.46
C GLN A 413 -18.36 -2.10 -7.19
N ASN A 414 -19.12 -1.22 -6.54
CA ASN A 414 -20.31 -0.58 -7.09
C ASN A 414 -20.29 0.93 -6.78
N PRO A 415 -19.43 1.70 -7.47
CA PRO A 415 -19.38 3.15 -7.30
C PRO A 415 -20.68 3.83 -7.72
N HIS A 416 -21.17 4.70 -6.85
CA HIS A 416 -22.25 5.63 -7.12
C HIS A 416 -21.68 7.03 -7.32
N VAL A 417 -21.90 7.60 -8.49
CA VAL A 417 -21.40 8.94 -8.84
C VAL A 417 -22.59 9.90 -8.94
N ASP A 418 -22.46 11.08 -8.33
CA ASP A 418 -23.48 12.14 -8.39
C ASP A 418 -23.46 12.86 -9.75
N TRP A 419 -23.83 12.13 -10.80
CA TRP A 419 -23.91 12.65 -12.16
C TRP A 419 -24.90 13.82 -12.32
N PRO A 420 -26.10 13.81 -11.71
CA PRO A 420 -27.03 14.93 -11.84
C PRO A 420 -26.41 16.26 -11.40
N ARG A 421 -25.68 16.26 -10.28
CA ARG A 421 -24.97 17.45 -9.81
C ARG A 421 -23.83 17.86 -10.74
N ALA A 422 -23.04 16.91 -11.21
CA ALA A 422 -21.95 17.16 -12.16
C ALA A 422 -22.44 17.78 -13.47
N VAL A 423 -23.50 17.21 -14.07
CA VAL A 423 -24.13 17.73 -15.28
C VAL A 423 -24.72 19.12 -15.04
N GLY A 424 -25.34 19.36 -13.89
CA GLY A 424 -25.84 20.68 -13.52
C GLY A 424 -24.73 21.73 -13.42
N GLN A 425 -23.57 21.37 -12.85
CA GLN A 425 -22.40 22.26 -12.79
C GLN A 425 -21.81 22.52 -14.17
N LEU A 426 -21.67 21.49 -15.02
CA LEU A 426 -21.24 21.64 -16.42
C LEU A 426 -22.19 22.55 -17.21
N GLY A 427 -23.51 22.39 -17.02
CA GLY A 427 -24.52 23.24 -17.66
C GLY A 427 -24.39 24.70 -17.26
N LYS A 428 -24.10 24.99 -15.98
CA LYS A 428 -23.83 26.36 -15.51
C LYS A 428 -22.58 26.95 -16.15
N LEU A 429 -21.49 26.18 -16.23
CA LEU A 429 -20.25 26.61 -16.89
C LEU A 429 -20.47 26.91 -18.38
N TYR A 430 -21.23 26.05 -19.06
CA TYR A 430 -21.56 26.23 -20.48
C TYR A 430 -22.47 27.46 -20.70
N ALA A 431 -23.49 27.65 -19.86
CA ALA A 431 -24.39 28.80 -19.94
C ALA A 431 -23.67 30.13 -19.69
N HIS A 432 -22.79 30.18 -18.67
CA HIS A 432 -21.95 31.36 -18.41
C HIS A 432 -21.10 31.71 -19.62
N ARG A 433 -20.51 30.71 -20.27
CA ARG A 433 -19.74 30.92 -21.49
C ARG A 433 -20.58 31.45 -22.64
N MET A 434 -21.75 30.87 -22.88
CA MET A 434 -22.62 31.34 -23.97
C MET A 434 -23.05 32.79 -23.73
N LEU A 435 -23.32 33.18 -22.48
CA LEU A 435 -23.61 34.57 -22.13
C LEU A 435 -22.41 35.51 -22.35
N ASP A 436 -21.20 35.09 -21.97
CA ASP A 436 -19.98 35.87 -22.20
C ASP A 436 -19.63 36.02 -23.69
N GLN A 437 -20.03 35.06 -24.53
CA GLN A 437 -19.83 35.08 -25.99
C GLN A 437 -20.96 35.81 -26.74
N ALA A 438 -22.20 35.77 -26.24
CA ALA A 438 -23.36 36.27 -26.96
C ALA A 438 -23.52 37.80 -26.92
N HIS A 439 -22.80 38.55 -26.06
CA HIS A 439 -22.96 40.01 -26.04
C HIS A 439 -21.73 40.81 -25.55
N PRO A 440 -21.24 41.80 -26.32
CA PRO A 440 -20.19 42.73 -25.90
C PRO A 440 -20.52 43.54 -24.63
N LEU A 441 -21.82 43.80 -24.39
CA LEU A 441 -22.30 44.53 -23.22
C LEU A 441 -22.14 43.76 -21.91
N PHE A 442 -22.22 42.42 -21.93
CA PHE A 442 -22.01 41.60 -20.72
C PHE A 442 -20.54 41.50 -20.32
N GLN A 443 -19.60 41.63 -21.27
CA GLN A 443 -18.17 41.71 -20.96
C GLN A 443 -17.80 42.95 -20.13
N MET A 444 -18.58 44.04 -20.22
CA MET A 444 -18.39 45.23 -19.38
C MET A 444 -18.87 45.03 -17.93
N LEU A 445 -19.72 44.04 -17.68
CA LEU A 445 -20.37 43.78 -16.39
C LEU A 445 -19.78 42.59 -15.63
N ASN A 446 -18.90 41.78 -16.22
CA ASN A 446 -18.36 40.58 -15.59
C ASN A 446 -17.27 40.94 -14.55
N PRO A 447 -17.53 40.81 -13.22
CA PRO A 447 -16.63 41.30 -12.18
C PRO A 447 -15.31 40.53 -12.07
N PHE A 448 -15.24 39.30 -12.61
CA PHE A 448 -14.04 38.47 -12.56
C PHE A 448 -12.90 38.98 -13.47
N LYS A 449 -13.21 39.70 -14.56
CA LYS A 449 -12.18 40.31 -15.42
C LYS A 449 -11.61 41.62 -14.87
N ARG A 450 -12.34 42.33 -14.00
CA ARG A 450 -11.87 43.59 -13.39
C ARG A 450 -10.80 43.38 -12.32
N ASN A 451 -10.78 42.23 -11.65
CA ASN A 451 -9.85 41.99 -10.55
C ASN A 451 -8.48 41.43 -10.99
N SER A 452 -8.40 40.77 -12.15
CA SER A 452 -7.12 40.25 -12.67
C SER A 452 -6.26 41.32 -13.34
N SER A 453 -6.89 42.33 -13.95
CA SER A 453 -6.21 43.44 -14.62
C SER A 453 -5.67 44.50 -13.65
N SER A 454 -6.39 44.78 -12.56
CA SER A 454 -5.92 45.66 -11.49
C SER A 454 -4.80 45.03 -10.65
N ALA A 455 -4.86 43.72 -10.39
CA ALA A 455 -3.80 43.00 -9.67
C ALA A 455 -2.47 42.98 -10.46
N GLN A 456 -2.50 42.79 -11.79
CA GLN A 456 -1.29 42.86 -12.62
C GLN A 456 -0.71 44.28 -12.73
N GLN A 457 -1.54 45.33 -12.75
CA GLN A 457 -1.06 46.71 -12.70
C GLN A 457 -0.45 47.08 -11.34
N GLN A 458 -1.01 46.59 -10.23
CA GLN A 458 -0.46 46.84 -8.89
C GLN A 458 0.87 46.09 -8.68
N GLN A 459 1.02 44.91 -9.27
CA GLN A 459 2.26 44.13 -9.20
C GLN A 459 3.38 44.74 -10.08
N GLN A 460 3.04 45.35 -11.22
CA GLN A 460 3.99 46.15 -12.01
C GLN A 460 4.40 47.46 -11.32
N GLN A 461 3.51 48.09 -10.56
CA GLN A 461 3.85 49.29 -9.79
C GLN A 461 4.75 49.01 -8.58
N MET A 462 4.63 47.82 -7.96
CA MET A 462 5.51 47.44 -6.84
C MET A 462 6.91 46.98 -7.27
N ALA A 463 7.11 46.57 -8.53
CA ALA A 463 8.42 46.15 -9.06
C ALA A 463 9.39 47.32 -9.34
N HIS A 464 8.94 48.58 -9.28
CA HIS A 464 9.77 49.77 -9.49
C HIS A 464 10.03 50.61 -8.23
N GLY A 465 9.65 50.11 -7.05
CA GLY A 465 9.98 50.74 -5.77
C GLY A 465 11.39 50.38 -5.29
N LYS A 466 12.34 51.30 -5.44
CA LYS A 466 13.71 51.20 -4.90
C LYS A 466 13.64 51.21 -3.35
N PRO A 467 14.24 50.25 -2.63
CA PRO A 467 14.15 50.23 -1.17
C PRO A 467 15.09 51.27 -0.54
N PRO A 468 14.71 51.89 0.60
CA PRO A 468 15.61 52.74 1.36
C PRO A 468 16.60 51.88 2.16
N SER A 469 17.86 52.31 2.14
CA SER A 469 18.96 51.77 2.94
C SER A 469 18.79 52.11 4.42
N ALA A 470 18.96 51.13 5.31
CA ALA A 470 19.13 51.36 6.74
C ALA A 470 20.24 50.45 7.31
N ASP A 471 21.12 51.08 8.09
CA ASP A 471 22.29 50.54 8.77
C ASP A 471 21.95 49.63 9.99
N PRO A 472 22.93 48.86 10.51
CA PRO A 472 22.69 47.78 11.48
C PRO A 472 23.06 48.18 12.92
N LEU A 473 22.29 47.72 13.92
CA LEU A 473 22.73 47.67 15.32
C LEU A 473 22.08 46.52 16.13
N SER A 474 22.96 45.69 16.67
CA SER A 474 23.04 45.01 17.99
C SER A 474 21.92 44.09 18.55
N ASP A 475 22.35 42.84 18.76
CA ASP A 475 22.39 42.05 20.02
C ASP A 475 21.13 41.72 20.85
N SER A 476 20.90 40.40 20.94
CA SER A 476 20.71 39.57 22.16
C SER A 476 19.42 38.72 22.23
N PRO A 477 19.48 37.54 22.88
CA PRO A 477 18.68 36.36 22.51
C PRO A 477 17.47 36.14 23.43
N LYS A 478 16.40 35.55 22.88
CA LYS A 478 15.32 34.96 23.68
C LYS A 478 14.89 33.61 23.11
N HIS A 479 14.78 32.67 24.04
CA HIS A 479 14.25 31.31 23.92
C HIS A 479 13.02 31.21 23.01
N SER A 480 13.06 30.27 22.07
CA SER A 480 11.91 29.84 21.29
C SER A 480 11.44 28.46 21.77
N ASP A 481 10.28 28.44 22.43
CA ASP A 481 9.44 27.25 22.52
C ASP A 481 8.98 26.86 21.11
N VAL A 482 9.34 25.65 20.68
CA VAL A 482 8.91 25.07 19.41
C VAL A 482 7.53 24.46 19.62
N VAL A 483 6.49 25.22 19.27
CA VAL A 483 5.15 24.67 19.03
C VAL A 483 5.17 24.02 17.64
N MET A 484 5.11 22.68 17.59
CA MET A 484 4.90 21.96 16.33
C MET A 484 3.48 22.22 15.83
N ASP A 485 3.38 22.98 14.74
CA ASP A 485 2.13 23.26 14.02
C ASP A 485 1.75 22.02 13.19
N LEU A 486 0.80 21.21 13.69
CA LEU A 486 0.26 20.00 13.03
C LEU A 486 -0.76 20.33 11.93
N ARG A 487 -0.48 21.34 11.10
CA ARG A 487 -1.32 21.60 9.92
C ARG A 487 -0.91 20.66 8.78
N PRO A 488 -1.87 20.07 8.05
CA PRO A 488 -1.56 19.32 6.84
C PRO A 488 -0.84 20.23 5.84
N PRO A 489 0.15 19.72 5.09
CA PRO A 489 0.83 20.51 4.08
C PRO A 489 -0.19 21.00 3.04
N PRO A 490 -0.01 22.21 2.48
CA PRO A 490 -0.82 22.67 1.36
C PRO A 490 -0.70 21.69 0.18
N PRO A 491 -1.73 21.57 -0.67
CA PRO A 491 -1.68 20.72 -1.85
C PRO A 491 -0.44 21.07 -2.69
N THR A 492 0.37 20.06 -2.97
CA THR A 492 1.52 20.17 -3.88
C THR A 492 1.05 20.66 -5.24
N LEU A 493 1.71 21.69 -5.75
CA LEU A 493 1.49 22.22 -7.10
C LEU A 493 1.58 21.08 -8.13
N PRO A 494 0.78 21.13 -9.22
CA PRO A 494 0.89 20.15 -10.29
C PRO A 494 2.33 20.15 -10.85
N LEU A 495 2.93 18.96 -10.96
CA LEU A 495 4.22 18.78 -11.61
C LEU A 495 4.15 19.33 -13.05
N PRO A 496 5.14 20.11 -13.51
CA PRO A 496 5.18 20.56 -14.90
C PRO A 496 5.37 19.34 -15.82
N TRP A 497 4.35 19.08 -16.65
CA TRP A 497 4.28 17.92 -17.55
C TRP A 497 5.32 17.92 -18.68
N ASP A 498 6.02 19.04 -18.91
CA ASP A 498 7.07 19.15 -19.93
C ASP A 498 8.27 18.21 -19.66
N ALA A 499 8.38 17.63 -18.46
CA ALA A 499 9.40 16.66 -18.09
C ALA A 499 9.16 15.21 -18.62
N PHE A 500 8.03 14.93 -19.27
CA PHE A 500 7.64 13.58 -19.74
C PHE A 500 7.69 13.40 -21.26
N GLN A 501 8.34 14.30 -22.01
CA GLN A 501 8.63 14.05 -23.43
C GLN A 501 9.72 12.97 -23.55
N GLU A 502 9.38 11.84 -24.17
CA GLU A 502 10.28 10.71 -24.39
C GLU A 502 11.55 11.13 -25.13
N THR A 503 12.71 10.89 -24.52
CA THR A 503 13.95 10.68 -25.29
C THR A 503 13.83 9.34 -25.99
N GLU A 504 13.64 9.35 -27.31
CA GLU A 504 13.76 8.14 -28.12
C GLU A 504 15.13 7.47 -27.88
N PRO A 505 15.19 6.14 -27.74
CA PRO A 505 16.46 5.45 -27.68
C PRO A 505 17.14 5.55 -29.06
N ALA A 506 18.25 6.30 -29.10
CA ALA A 506 19.15 6.31 -30.23
C ALA A 506 19.78 4.91 -30.43
N ASP A 507 19.92 4.56 -31.70
CA ASP A 507 20.73 3.48 -32.26
C ASP A 507 20.24 2.02 -32.13
N LYS A 508 19.58 1.58 -33.22
CA LYS A 508 19.69 0.19 -33.68
C LYS A 508 21.03 0.02 -34.41
N PRO A 509 21.86 -0.99 -34.09
CA PRO A 509 23.05 -1.28 -34.88
C PRO A 509 22.63 -1.84 -36.24
N GLN A 510 23.01 -1.16 -37.31
CA GLN A 510 22.93 -1.69 -38.68
C GLN A 510 23.95 -2.82 -38.83
N GLY A 511 23.46 -4.03 -39.05
CA GLY A 511 24.28 -5.16 -39.44
C GLY A 511 24.93 -4.94 -40.80
N ARG A 512 26.23 -5.22 -40.88
CA ARG A 512 26.92 -5.54 -42.13
C ARG A 512 27.46 -6.96 -42.01
N ALA A 513 26.98 -7.85 -42.89
CA ALA A 513 27.73 -9.02 -43.34
C ALA A 513 28.54 -8.63 -44.59
N PRO A 514 29.65 -9.34 -44.88
CA PRO A 514 29.54 -10.60 -45.62
C PRO A 514 29.77 -11.86 -44.78
#